data_AF-A0A0M8Z657-F1
#
_entry.id   AF-A0A0M8Z657-F1
#
_cell.length_a   1.000
_cell.length_b   1.000
_cell.length_c   1.000
_cell.angle_alpha   90.00
_cell.angle_beta   90.00
_cell.angle_gamma   90.00
#
_symmetry.space_group_name_H-M   'P 1'
#
loop_
_entity.id
_entity.type
_entity.pdbx_description
1 polymer ?
#
loop_
_entity_poly.entity_id
_entity_poly.type
_entity_poly.pdbx_seq_one_letter_code
_entity_poly.pdbx_strand_id
1 'polypeptide(L)'
;MIAIAGTLLGSAVTHAFQRKASAQDHLFAAQQQIRSDRMTVYSDFAGALTEFRRGQQDRWHRWNEDPDGSAFIEARTEAYRLRGIALHALFRVQLIASARTLIDTAQDAYALTSTLHKASDKTELSAVGTQAREVLEQFIKLASSDVQ
;
A
#
# COMPACT_ATOMS: atom_id res chain seq x y z
N MET A 1 28.24 -57.81 -13.55
CA MET A 1 28.49 -56.57 -12.79
C MET A 1 28.01 -55.32 -13.56
N ILE A 2 26.77 -55.29 -14.07
CA ILE A 2 26.24 -54.15 -14.87
C ILE A 2 25.08 -53.43 -14.16
N ALA A 3 24.38 -54.10 -13.23
CA ALA A 3 23.21 -53.54 -12.55
C ALA A 3 23.51 -52.38 -11.58
N ILE A 4 24.67 -52.39 -10.91
CA ILE A 4 24.99 -51.39 -9.86
C ILE A 4 25.35 -50.02 -10.47
N ALA A 5 25.94 -50.02 -11.67
CA ALA A 5 26.27 -48.79 -12.39
C ALA A 5 25.00 -48.03 -12.85
N GLY A 6 23.95 -48.75 -13.26
CA GLY A 6 22.67 -48.15 -13.66
C GLY A 6 21.95 -47.44 -12.51
N THR A 7 22.01 -47.99 -11.30
CA THR A 7 21.35 -47.41 -10.12
C THR A 7 22.12 -46.21 -9.56
N LEU A 8 23.47 -46.25 -9.58
CA LEU A 8 24.29 -45.10 -9.16
C LEU A 8 24.17 -43.91 -10.14
N LEU A 9 24.14 -44.18 -11.46
CA LEU A 9 23.87 -43.15 -12.46
C LEU A 9 22.45 -42.58 -12.32
N GLY A 10 21.44 -43.43 -12.11
CA GLY A 10 20.07 -43.00 -11.87
C GLY A 10 19.92 -42.13 -10.61
N SER A 11 20.63 -42.47 -9.53
CA SER A 11 20.67 -41.72 -8.27
C SER A 11 21.30 -40.33 -8.46
N ALA A 12 22.46 -40.24 -9.11
CA ALA A 12 23.15 -38.97 -9.34
C ALA A 12 22.34 -38.02 -10.24
N VAL A 13 21.71 -38.55 -11.29
CA VAL A 13 20.84 -37.79 -12.20
C VAL A 13 19.60 -37.28 -11.45
N THR A 14 18.95 -38.15 -10.68
CA THR A 14 17.75 -37.79 -9.89
C THR A 14 18.06 -36.71 -8.85
N HIS A 15 19.19 -36.82 -8.13
CA HIS A 15 19.59 -35.80 -7.15
C HIS A 15 19.89 -34.43 -7.79
N ALA A 16 20.49 -34.40 -8.97
CA ALA A 16 20.73 -33.16 -9.69
C ALA A 16 19.41 -32.51 -10.16
N PHE A 17 18.46 -33.31 -10.66
CA PHE A 17 17.11 -32.84 -11.01
C PHE A 17 16.34 -32.36 -9.78
N GLN A 18 16.41 -33.08 -8.64
CA GLN A 18 15.76 -32.68 -7.39
C GLN A 18 16.32 -31.37 -6.83
N ARG A 19 17.65 -31.17 -6.85
CA ARG A 19 18.27 -29.89 -6.44
C ARG A 19 17.84 -28.74 -7.35
N LYS A 20 17.75 -28.97 -8.66
CA LYS A 20 17.31 -27.95 -9.63
C LYS A 20 15.82 -27.61 -9.46
N ALA A 21 14.96 -28.61 -9.29
CA ALA A 21 13.54 -28.43 -9.03
C ALA A 21 13.32 -27.66 -7.71
N SER A 22 13.97 -28.08 -6.63
CA SER A 22 13.93 -27.39 -5.33
C SER A 22 14.40 -25.93 -5.43
N ALA A 23 15.48 -25.65 -6.16
CA ALA A 23 15.94 -24.27 -6.36
C ALA A 23 14.93 -23.42 -7.15
N GLN A 24 14.28 -23.99 -8.17
CA GLN A 24 13.23 -23.30 -8.93
C GLN A 24 11.99 -23.06 -8.07
N ASP A 25 11.58 -24.05 -7.26
CA ASP A 25 10.46 -23.94 -6.33
C ASP A 25 10.71 -22.85 -5.28
N HIS A 26 11.94 -22.75 -4.75
CA HIS A 26 12.31 -21.70 -3.80
C HIS A 26 12.24 -20.28 -4.42
N LEU A 27 12.73 -20.12 -5.66
CA LEU A 27 12.65 -18.83 -6.36
C LEU A 27 11.19 -18.44 -6.64
N PHE A 28 10.38 -19.40 -7.09
CA PHE A 28 8.96 -19.18 -7.34
C PHE A 28 8.22 -18.81 -6.04
N ALA A 29 8.46 -19.53 -4.95
CA ALA A 29 7.87 -19.23 -3.65
C ALA A 29 8.26 -17.84 -3.13
N ALA A 30 9.53 -17.45 -3.25
CA ALA A 30 10.00 -16.12 -2.86
C ALA A 30 9.35 -15.00 -3.68
N GLN A 31 9.22 -15.19 -5.00
CA GLN A 31 8.53 -14.23 -5.87
C GLN A 31 7.05 -14.09 -5.50
N GLN A 32 6.37 -15.21 -5.25
CA GLN A 32 4.97 -15.19 -4.85
C GLN A 32 4.77 -14.55 -3.47
N GLN A 33 5.72 -14.73 -2.55
CA GLN A 33 5.70 -14.07 -1.25
C GLN A 33 5.80 -12.55 -1.40
N ILE A 34 6.76 -12.05 -2.19
CA ILE A 34 6.91 -10.61 -2.44
C ILE A 34 5.64 -10.01 -3.06
N ARG A 35 5.04 -10.72 -4.03
CA ARG A 35 3.77 -10.30 -4.65
C ARG A 35 2.65 -10.18 -3.60
N SER A 36 2.52 -11.17 -2.72
CA SER A 36 1.51 -11.18 -1.65
C SER A 36 1.75 -10.06 -0.63
N ASP A 37 3.00 -9.84 -0.24
CA ASP A 37 3.38 -8.80 0.71
C ASP A 37 3.09 -7.41 0.13
N ARG A 38 3.43 -7.18 -1.15
CA ARG A 38 3.10 -5.94 -1.87
C ARG A 38 1.59 -5.71 -1.95
N MET A 39 0.82 -6.73 -2.34
CA MET A 39 -0.64 -6.62 -2.39
C MET A 39 -1.22 -6.20 -1.04
N THR A 40 -0.73 -6.80 0.05
CA THR A 40 -1.16 -6.47 1.42
C THR A 40 -0.78 -5.04 1.79
N VAL A 41 0.48 -4.64 1.58
CA VAL A 41 0.96 -3.29 1.93
C VAL A 41 0.22 -2.20 1.13
N TYR A 42 0.01 -2.42 -0.16
CA TYR A 42 -0.64 -1.44 -1.03
C TYR A 42 -2.13 -1.30 -0.73
N SER A 43 -2.83 -2.39 -0.44
CA SER A 43 -4.25 -2.36 -0.06
C SER A 43 -4.44 -1.73 1.32
N ASP A 44 -3.58 -2.06 2.30
CA ASP A 44 -3.58 -1.45 3.64
C ASP A 44 -3.41 0.08 3.55
N PHE A 45 -2.46 0.55 2.73
CA PHE A 45 -2.24 1.98 2.53
C PHE A 45 -3.45 2.66 1.89
N ALA A 46 -4.03 2.07 0.84
CA ALA A 46 -5.19 2.63 0.17
C ALA A 46 -6.41 2.73 1.11
N GLY A 47 -6.64 1.71 1.94
CA GLY A 47 -7.68 1.72 2.96
C GLY A 47 -7.43 2.79 4.02
N ALA A 48 -6.22 2.84 4.58
CA ALA A 48 -5.85 3.82 5.60
C ALA A 48 -5.97 5.27 5.08
N LEU A 49 -5.58 5.53 3.84
CA LEU A 49 -5.67 6.86 3.25
C LEU A 49 -7.11 7.28 2.96
N THR A 50 -7.96 6.32 2.57
CA THR A 50 -9.39 6.56 2.37
C THR A 50 -10.08 6.96 3.67
N GLU A 51 -9.80 6.25 4.77
CA GLU A 51 -10.31 6.61 6.08
C GLU A 51 -9.77 7.97 6.56
N PHE A 52 -8.47 8.23 6.35
CA PHE A 52 -7.89 9.52 6.70
C PHE A 52 -8.55 10.68 5.93
N ARG A 53 -8.83 10.50 4.62
CA ARG A 53 -9.56 11.50 3.83
C ARG A 53 -10.95 11.76 4.39
N ARG A 54 -11.70 10.71 4.73
CA ARG A 54 -13.01 10.82 5.38
C ARG A 54 -12.92 11.60 6.69
N GLY A 55 -11.95 11.26 7.55
CA GLY A 55 -11.73 11.96 8.82
C GLY A 55 -11.40 13.45 8.64
N GLN A 56 -10.65 13.80 7.58
CA GLN A 56 -10.34 15.20 7.27
C GLN A 56 -11.57 15.98 6.76
N GLN A 57 -12.45 15.33 6.00
CA GLN A 57 -13.72 15.92 5.57
C GLN A 57 -14.66 16.14 6.75
N ASP A 58 -14.84 15.15 7.62
CA ASP A 58 -15.64 15.30 8.84
C ASP A 58 -15.10 16.43 9.71
N ARG A 59 -13.79 16.46 9.96
CA ARG A 59 -13.14 17.56 10.68
C ARG A 59 -13.44 18.93 10.06
N TRP A 60 -13.39 19.06 8.74
CA TRP A 60 -13.70 20.31 8.05
C TRP A 60 -15.16 20.70 8.26
N HIS A 61 -16.09 19.77 8.11
CA HIS A 61 -17.51 20.01 8.31
C HIS A 61 -17.82 20.45 9.75
N ARG A 62 -17.28 19.74 10.75
CA ARG A 62 -17.47 20.10 12.17
C ARG A 62 -16.87 21.46 12.51
N TRP A 63 -15.72 21.80 11.92
CA TRP A 63 -15.12 23.13 12.10
C TRP A 63 -16.03 24.23 11.56
N ASN A 64 -16.66 24.04 10.40
CA ASN A 64 -17.60 24.99 9.83
C ASN A 64 -18.92 25.10 10.61
N GLU A 65 -19.32 24.05 11.33
CA GLU A 65 -20.53 24.03 12.16
C GLU A 65 -20.32 24.75 13.50
N ASP A 66 -19.29 24.33 14.24
CA ASP A 66 -18.94 24.88 15.56
C ASP A 66 -17.45 24.61 15.87
N PRO A 67 -16.56 25.60 15.68
CA PRO A 67 -15.13 25.46 15.93
C PRO A 67 -14.73 25.14 17.36
N ASP A 68 -15.59 25.47 18.34
CA ASP A 68 -15.32 25.25 19.77
C ASP A 68 -16.13 24.06 20.33
N GLY A 69 -17.00 23.47 19.50
CA GLY A 69 -17.87 22.36 19.86
C GLY A 69 -17.11 21.06 20.10
N SER A 70 -17.64 20.23 20.99
CA SER A 70 -17.07 18.91 21.31
C SER A 70 -16.95 18.01 20.07
N ALA A 71 -17.92 18.10 19.15
CA ALA A 71 -17.90 17.35 17.89
C ALA A 71 -16.69 17.68 17.01
N PHE A 72 -16.28 18.95 16.93
CA PHE A 72 -15.06 19.32 16.20
C PHE A 72 -13.81 18.81 16.90
N ILE A 73 -13.74 18.90 18.23
CA ILE A 73 -12.61 18.40 19.02
C ILE A 73 -12.43 16.88 18.82
N GLU A 74 -13.53 16.12 18.84
CA GLU A 74 -13.56 14.68 18.57
C GLU A 74 -13.11 14.38 17.13
N ALA A 75 -13.71 15.04 16.13
CA ALA A 75 -13.34 14.85 14.72
C ALA A 75 -11.87 15.20 14.45
N ARG A 76 -11.34 16.24 15.08
CA ARG A 76 -9.92 16.61 14.98
C ARG A 76 -9.01 15.57 15.61
N THR A 77 -9.37 15.05 16.77
CA THR A 77 -8.61 13.99 17.46
C THR A 77 -8.57 12.72 16.62
N GLU A 78 -9.71 12.33 16.06
CA GLU A 78 -9.81 11.17 15.19
C GLU A 78 -9.03 11.36 13.88
N ALA A 79 -9.10 12.54 13.26
CA ALA A 79 -8.30 12.86 12.08
C ALA A 79 -6.79 12.75 12.35
N TYR A 80 -6.31 13.11 13.55
CA TYR A 80 -4.91 12.91 13.93
C TYR A 80 -4.54 11.43 14.10
N ARG A 81 -5.43 10.62 14.71
CA ARG A 81 -5.23 9.18 14.82
C ARG A 81 -5.12 8.54 13.44
N LEU A 82 -6.05 8.86 12.54
CA LEU A 82 -6.08 8.37 11.17
C LEU A 82 -4.86 8.82 10.35
N ARG A 83 -4.40 10.07 10.56
CA ARG A 83 -3.15 10.58 9.97
C ARG A 83 -1.95 9.69 10.30
N GLY A 84 -1.85 9.26 11.56
CA GLY A 84 -0.76 8.39 12.01
C GLY A 84 -0.81 7.01 11.35
N ILE A 85 -2.01 6.43 11.24
CA ILE A 85 -2.21 5.12 10.58
C ILE A 85 -1.85 5.20 9.09
N ALA A 86 -2.33 6.24 8.39
CA ALA A 86 -2.01 6.44 6.97
C ALA A 86 -0.51 6.69 6.75
N LEU A 87 0.16 7.43 7.65
CA LEU A 87 1.60 7.67 7.57
C LEU A 87 2.40 6.38 7.79
N HIS A 88 2.01 5.56 8.76
CA HIS A 88 2.64 4.27 8.99
C HIS A 88 2.50 3.34 7.78
N ALA A 89 1.32 3.30 7.16
CA ALA A 89 1.12 2.54 5.94
C ALA A 89 1.95 3.08 4.76
N LEU A 90 2.11 4.41 4.64
CA LEU A 90 2.99 5.03 3.64
C LEU A 90 4.45 4.61 3.81
N PHE A 91 4.95 4.53 5.05
CA PHE A 91 6.30 4.03 5.30
C PHE A 91 6.48 2.58 4.83
N ARG A 92 5.46 1.74 5.00
CA ARG A 92 5.49 0.36 4.47
C ARG A 92 5.55 0.34 2.95
N VAL A 93 4.79 1.21 2.26
CA VAL A 93 4.88 1.37 0.80
C VAL A 93 6.31 1.73 0.39
N GLN A 94 6.94 2.70 1.05
CA GLN A 94 8.32 3.13 0.77
C GLN A 94 9.36 2.02 0.92
N LEU A 95 9.11 1.04 1.79
CA LEU A 95 10.03 -0.08 2.03
C LEU A 95 9.93 -1.19 0.99
N ILE A 96 8.75 -1.41 0.40
CA ILE A 96 8.48 -2.59 -0.45
C ILE A 96 8.30 -2.28 -1.94
N ALA A 97 8.03 -1.01 -2.28
CA ALA A 97 7.85 -0.56 -3.65
C ALA A 97 9.12 -0.70 -4.47
N SER A 98 8.97 -1.25 -5.69
CA SER A 98 10.11 -1.40 -6.62
C SER A 98 10.45 -0.11 -7.37
N ALA A 99 9.46 0.76 -7.55
CA ALA A 99 9.55 1.92 -8.43
C ALA A 99 9.39 3.23 -7.67
N ARG A 100 10.27 4.18 -7.96
CA ARG A 100 10.25 5.51 -7.35
C ARG A 100 8.94 6.27 -7.63
N THR A 101 8.41 6.13 -8.85
CA THR A 101 7.14 6.75 -9.25
C THR A 101 5.95 6.28 -8.42
N LEU A 102 5.92 5.01 -7.99
CA LEU A 102 4.89 4.47 -7.11
C LEU A 102 4.98 5.11 -5.71
N ILE A 103 6.19 5.27 -5.20
CA ILE A 103 6.46 5.94 -3.92
C ILE A 103 6.03 7.41 -3.98
N ASP A 104 6.44 8.15 -5.00
CA ASP A 104 6.12 9.56 -5.16
C ASP A 104 4.60 9.76 -5.26
N THR A 105 3.91 8.93 -6.05
CA THR A 105 2.44 8.99 -6.18
C THR A 105 1.73 8.72 -4.84
N ALA A 106 2.22 7.78 -4.03
CA ALA A 106 1.69 7.52 -2.69
C ALA A 106 1.91 8.72 -1.75
N GLN A 107 3.08 9.37 -1.82
CA GLN A 107 3.39 10.57 -1.05
C GLN A 107 2.49 11.74 -1.44
N ASP A 108 2.26 11.95 -2.74
CA ASP A 108 1.39 13.00 -3.24
C ASP A 108 -0.07 12.79 -2.78
N ALA A 109 -0.58 11.56 -2.85
CA ALA A 109 -1.91 11.23 -2.35
C ALA A 109 -2.04 11.52 -0.84
N TYR A 110 -1.01 11.17 -0.06
CA TYR A 110 -0.95 11.49 1.37
C TYR A 110 -0.89 12.99 1.64
N ALA A 111 -0.05 13.72 0.91
CA ALA A 111 0.14 15.16 1.06
C ALA A 111 -1.16 15.92 0.77
N LEU A 112 -1.82 15.62 -0.35
CA LEU A 112 -3.14 16.18 -0.70
C LEU A 112 -4.17 15.85 0.38
N THR A 113 -4.23 14.60 0.83
CA THR A 113 -5.18 14.20 1.88
C THR A 113 -4.97 14.99 3.18
N SER A 114 -3.71 15.27 3.50
CA SER A 114 -3.32 15.98 4.72
C SER A 114 -3.74 17.46 4.73
N THR A 115 -4.04 18.06 3.58
CA THR A 115 -4.42 19.47 3.45
C THR A 115 -5.92 19.70 3.33
N LEU A 116 -6.78 18.68 3.16
CA LEU A 116 -8.24 18.85 2.98
C LEU A 116 -8.88 19.77 4.03
N HIS A 117 -8.54 19.59 5.31
CA HIS A 117 -9.08 20.40 6.40
C HIS A 117 -8.74 21.90 6.33
N LYS A 118 -7.86 22.32 5.40
CA LYS A 118 -7.48 23.72 5.17
C LYS A 118 -8.31 24.38 4.06
N ALA A 119 -9.18 23.63 3.37
CA ALA A 119 -10.05 24.20 2.36
C ALA A 119 -10.87 25.36 2.96
N SER A 120 -11.00 26.43 2.20
CA SER A 120 -11.68 27.66 2.63
C SER A 120 -13.20 27.53 2.50
N ASP A 121 -13.64 26.74 1.53
CA ASP A 121 -15.05 26.50 1.25
C ASP A 121 -15.31 25.07 0.75
N LYS A 122 -16.60 24.75 0.55
CA LYS A 122 -17.05 23.43 0.12
C LYS A 122 -16.59 23.08 -1.31
N THR A 123 -16.44 24.08 -2.18
CA THR A 123 -15.98 23.90 -3.55
C THR A 123 -14.51 23.49 -3.55
N GLU A 124 -13.68 24.19 -2.78
CA GLU A 124 -12.27 23.85 -2.59
C GLU A 124 -12.11 22.48 -1.94
N LEU A 125 -12.90 22.17 -0.89
CA LEU A 125 -12.89 20.85 -0.26
C LEU A 125 -13.20 19.74 -1.28
N SER A 126 -14.21 19.96 -2.14
CA SER A 126 -14.60 19.01 -3.18
C SER A 126 -13.52 18.85 -4.24
N ALA A 127 -12.87 19.93 -4.65
CA ALA A 127 -11.79 19.93 -5.64
C ALA A 127 -10.56 19.18 -5.12
N VAL A 128 -10.06 19.54 -3.92
CA VAL A 128 -8.92 18.88 -3.29
C VAL A 128 -9.25 17.41 -2.96
N GLY A 129 -10.48 17.13 -2.51
CA GLY A 129 -10.95 15.77 -2.25
C GLY A 129 -10.98 14.89 -3.51
N THR A 130 -11.41 15.46 -4.63
CA THR A 130 -11.37 14.80 -5.95
C THR A 130 -9.95 14.53 -6.39
N GLN A 131 -9.07 15.54 -6.30
CA GLN A 131 -7.66 15.39 -6.65
C GLN A 131 -6.97 14.31 -5.81
N ALA A 132 -7.18 14.29 -4.50
CA ALA A 132 -6.62 13.27 -3.61
C ALA A 132 -7.10 11.86 -3.98
N ARG A 133 -8.38 11.71 -4.39
CA ARG A 133 -8.93 10.44 -4.88
C ARG A 133 -8.25 10.01 -6.19
N GLU A 134 -8.11 10.91 -7.14
CA GLU A 134 -7.52 10.62 -8.45
C GLU A 134 -6.06 10.20 -8.34
N VAL A 135 -5.27 10.86 -7.48
CA VAL A 135 -3.88 10.47 -7.23
C VAL A 135 -3.80 9.11 -6.53
N LEU A 136 -4.71 8.80 -5.60
CA LEU A 136 -4.79 7.46 -5.02
C LEU A 136 -5.18 6.39 -6.06
N GLU A 137 -6.08 6.69 -6.99
CA GLU A 137 -6.41 5.79 -8.10
C GLU A 137 -5.22 5.58 -9.04
N GLN A 138 -4.41 6.61 -9.28
CA GLN A 138 -3.16 6.49 -10.02
C GLN A 138 -2.15 5.60 -9.29
N PHE A 139 -2.04 5.74 -7.96
CA PHE A 139 -1.23 4.83 -7.14
C PHE A 139 -1.69 3.38 -7.31
N ILE A 140 -2.99 3.09 -7.25
CA ILE A 140 -3.53 1.72 -7.43
C ILE A 140 -3.21 1.15 -8.81
N LYS A 141 -3.28 1.97 -9.87
CA LYS A 141 -2.91 1.55 -11.23
C LYS A 141 -1.43 1.15 -11.31
N LEU A 142 -0.54 1.97 -10.75
CA LEU A 142 0.90 1.67 -10.69
C LEU A 142 1.18 0.44 -9.81
N ALA A 143 0.51 0.33 -8.67
CA ALA A 143 0.63 -0.79 -7.74
C ALA A 143 0.21 -2.11 -8.41
N SER A 144 -0.84 -2.09 -9.23
CA SER A 144 -1.33 -3.26 -9.97
C SER A 144 -0.28 -3.81 -10.94
N SER A 145 0.56 -2.95 -11.53
CA SER A 145 1.69 -3.38 -12.37
C SER A 145 2.88 -3.89 -11.55
N ASP A 146 3.06 -3.42 -10.32
CA ASP A 146 4.18 -3.83 -9.45
C ASP A 146 3.94 -5.14 -8.67
N VAL A 147 2.67 -5.55 -8.57
CA VAL A 147 2.28 -6.86 -8.04
C VAL A 147 2.19 -7.93 -9.14
N GLN A 148 2.28 -7.57 -10.42
CA GLN A 148 2.37 -8.54 -11.53
C GLN A 148 3.78 -9.10 -11.66
#